data_AF-A0A951RZK2-F1
#
_entry.id   AF-A0A951RZK2-F1
#
_cell.length_a   1.000
_cell.length_b   1.000
_cell.length_c   1.000
_cell.angle_alpha   90.00
_cell.angle_beta   90.00
_cell.angle_gamma   90.00
#
_symmetry.space_group_name_H-M   'P 1'
#
loop_
_entity.id
_entity.type
_entity.pdbx_description
1 polymer ?
#
loop_
_entity_poly.entity_id
_entity_poly.type
_entity_poly.pdbx_seq_one_letter_code
_entity_poly.pdbx_strand_id
1 'polypeptide(L)'
;MSNDDSKLGKIINNPENLQVYTTAERNNRKSDNSADRMDSKDKNKHWENADKKSKQYLDEERKKGEKRLKDEGRETQKEEALKMGGAALQAVLMQLLAEFMKEIIGKLVIWFKSAQKNLETLLGSIKSAIGSFVSNLKKHVLNAGNTLMATVATAIYGPIVGAIKKVWIMLKQSWKSLKDAVDYIKNPDNKNKPFGILILEVGKIVTAGLAAAGAIALGETIEKGLLAIPGFAFVIPMLGSLASLIGLFLGGLIAGVVGAIAINLIDKAVAKRQTALAVEKEVKKGNEILDKQNTLLFVNEAIKEEIKKNSSETMLSRHKESAILMKDSVDRIFS
;
A
#
# COMPACT_ATOMS: atom_id res chain seq x y z
N MET A 1 21.07 -22.50 -40.73
CA MET A 1 21.21 -21.48 -41.79
C MET A 1 21.89 -22.11 -42.98
N SER A 2 21.37 -21.84 -44.18
CA SER A 2 21.89 -22.30 -45.47
C SER A 2 23.39 -22.07 -45.56
N ASN A 3 24.17 -23.13 -45.80
CA ASN A 3 25.50 -22.95 -46.39
C ASN A 3 25.30 -22.07 -47.63
N ASP A 4 26.21 -21.12 -47.84
CA ASP A 4 26.20 -20.28 -49.04
C ASP A 4 26.66 -21.16 -50.21
N ASP A 5 25.78 -22.03 -50.70
CA ASP A 5 26.00 -22.99 -51.79
C ASP A 5 26.47 -22.27 -53.07
N SER A 6 26.23 -20.96 -53.16
CA SER A 6 26.76 -20.07 -54.18
C SER A 6 28.29 -19.98 -54.17
N LYS A 7 28.94 -19.93 -53.01
CA LYS A 7 30.40 -19.86 -52.90
C LYS A 7 31.07 -21.20 -53.15
N LEU A 8 30.50 -22.28 -52.61
CA LEU A 8 30.95 -23.63 -52.92
C LEU A 8 30.79 -23.90 -54.43
N GLY A 9 29.65 -23.50 -55.00
CA GLY A 9 29.38 -23.53 -56.43
C GLY A 9 30.36 -22.70 -57.25
N LYS A 10 30.79 -21.51 -56.78
CA LYS A 10 31.83 -20.70 -57.44
C LYS A 10 33.22 -21.33 -57.39
N ILE A 11 33.56 -22.07 -56.34
CA ILE A 11 34.83 -22.80 -56.23
C ILE A 11 34.82 -24.01 -57.17
N ILE A 12 33.72 -24.77 -57.17
CA ILE A 12 33.53 -25.93 -58.05
C ILE A 12 33.47 -25.51 -59.52
N ASN A 13 32.77 -24.42 -59.84
CA ASN A 13 32.56 -23.92 -61.20
C ASN A 13 33.58 -22.84 -61.62
N ASN A 14 34.72 -22.70 -60.93
CA ASN A 14 35.75 -21.75 -61.31
C ASN A 14 36.33 -22.14 -62.70
N PRO A 15 36.39 -21.22 -63.68
CA PRO A 15 36.97 -21.48 -64.99
C PRO A 15 38.36 -22.13 -64.96
N GLU A 16 39.23 -21.77 -64.01
CA GLU A 16 40.57 -22.36 -63.83
C GLU A 16 40.53 -23.84 -63.40
N ASN A 17 39.44 -24.27 -62.76
CA ASN A 17 39.18 -25.66 -62.41
C ASN A 17 38.45 -26.43 -63.53
N LEU A 18 37.85 -25.70 -64.49
CA LEU A 18 37.14 -26.22 -65.68
C LEU A 18 37.97 -26.12 -66.97
N GLN A 19 39.21 -25.63 -66.88
CA GLN A 19 40.08 -25.31 -68.01
C GLN A 19 40.64 -26.57 -68.68
N VAL A 20 39.79 -27.24 -69.45
CA VAL A 20 40.19 -28.12 -70.56
C VAL A 20 39.70 -27.58 -71.91
N TYR A 21 38.88 -26.53 -71.92
CA TYR A 21 38.23 -26.07 -73.15
C TYR A 21 38.92 -24.89 -73.87
N THR A 22 39.92 -24.22 -73.29
CA THR A 22 40.47 -22.99 -73.90
C THR A 22 41.97 -22.74 -73.71
N THR A 23 42.81 -23.76 -73.50
CA THR A 23 44.27 -23.55 -73.57
C THR A 23 44.72 -23.50 -75.04
N ALA A 24 45.39 -22.40 -75.39
CA ALA A 24 45.97 -22.12 -76.71
C ALA A 24 46.95 -23.20 -77.23
N GLU A 25 47.34 -24.17 -76.39
CA GLU A 25 48.19 -25.30 -76.78
C GLU A 25 47.49 -26.38 -77.62
N ARG A 26 46.15 -26.47 -77.63
CA ARG A 26 45.44 -27.40 -78.55
C ARG A 26 45.47 -26.97 -80.02
N ASN A 27 45.72 -25.69 -80.30
CA ASN A 27 45.67 -25.18 -81.68
C ASN A 27 46.91 -25.49 -82.53
N ASN A 28 47.95 -26.08 -81.96
CA ASN A 28 49.20 -26.40 -82.65
C ASN A 28 49.52 -27.90 -82.72
N ARG A 29 48.55 -28.79 -83.03
CA ARG A 29 48.82 -30.18 -83.50
C ARG A 29 47.53 -30.89 -83.95
N LYS A 30 47.17 -30.76 -85.23
CA LYS A 30 46.27 -31.71 -85.92
C LYS A 30 47.11 -32.89 -86.42
N SER A 31 47.43 -33.86 -85.57
CA SER A 31 47.89 -35.24 -85.91
C SER A 31 48.84 -35.78 -84.84
N ASP A 32 48.34 -36.11 -83.64
CA ASP A 32 48.95 -37.12 -82.77
C ASP A 32 47.91 -37.57 -81.72
N ASN A 33 47.78 -38.89 -81.50
CA ASN A 33 46.87 -39.50 -80.54
C ASN A 33 47.35 -39.39 -79.09
N SER A 34 48.34 -38.52 -78.80
CA SER A 34 48.79 -38.18 -77.44
C SER A 34 47.83 -37.26 -76.67
N ALA A 35 46.85 -36.67 -77.36
CA ALA A 35 45.84 -35.77 -76.78
C ALA A 35 44.98 -36.45 -75.71
N ASP A 36 44.54 -37.70 -75.91
CA ASP A 36 43.67 -38.43 -74.95
C ASP A 36 44.38 -38.80 -73.64
N ARG A 37 45.69 -39.08 -73.71
CA ARG A 37 46.49 -39.42 -72.51
C ARG A 37 46.86 -38.19 -71.67
N MET A 38 46.97 -37.01 -72.29
CA MET A 38 47.13 -35.75 -71.56
C MET A 38 45.80 -35.24 -71.00
N ASP A 39 44.71 -35.33 -71.78
CA ASP A 39 43.36 -34.95 -71.36
C ASP A 39 42.91 -35.70 -70.10
N SER A 40 43.21 -37.00 -70.00
CA SER A 40 42.90 -37.81 -68.81
C SER A 40 43.72 -37.43 -67.57
N LYS A 41 45.02 -37.15 -67.72
CA LYS A 41 45.92 -36.78 -66.60
C LYS A 41 45.64 -35.37 -66.07
N ASP A 42 45.38 -34.43 -66.97
CA ASP A 42 45.17 -33.02 -66.62
C ASP A 42 43.80 -32.82 -65.97
N LYS A 43 42.76 -33.50 -66.49
CA LYS A 43 41.48 -33.63 -65.79
C LYS A 43 41.71 -34.07 -64.35
N ASN A 44 42.46 -35.15 -64.14
CA ASN A 44 42.63 -35.72 -62.79
C ASN A 44 43.28 -34.73 -61.80
N LYS A 45 44.28 -33.96 -62.22
CA LYS A 45 45.00 -33.01 -61.35
C LYS A 45 44.17 -31.76 -61.01
N HIS A 46 43.36 -31.28 -61.96
CA HIS A 46 42.47 -30.14 -61.72
C HIS A 46 41.28 -30.52 -60.84
N TRP A 47 40.69 -31.71 -61.04
CA TRP A 47 39.64 -32.24 -60.15
C TRP A 47 40.17 -32.47 -58.73
N GLU A 48 41.39 -32.99 -58.58
CA GLU A 48 42.04 -33.17 -57.28
C GLU A 48 42.28 -31.83 -56.55
N ASN A 49 42.69 -30.79 -57.29
CA ASN A 49 42.85 -29.44 -56.73
C ASN A 49 41.50 -28.79 -56.35
N ALA A 50 40.46 -28.97 -57.16
CA ALA A 50 39.12 -28.46 -56.87
C ALA A 50 38.49 -29.17 -55.66
N ASP A 51 38.63 -30.50 -55.58
CA ASP A 51 38.18 -31.32 -54.44
C ASP A 51 38.93 -30.92 -53.15
N LYS A 52 40.24 -30.70 -53.24
CA LYS A 52 41.04 -30.23 -52.10
C LYS A 52 40.61 -28.85 -51.61
N LYS A 53 40.38 -27.89 -52.52
CA LYS A 53 39.88 -26.54 -52.17
C LYS A 53 38.48 -26.60 -51.58
N SER A 54 37.60 -27.45 -52.11
CA SER A 54 36.24 -27.63 -51.61
C SER A 54 36.24 -28.24 -50.20
N LYS A 55 37.04 -29.28 -49.97
CA LYS A 55 37.23 -29.90 -48.65
C LYS A 55 37.79 -28.91 -47.62
N GLN A 56 38.78 -28.11 -48.00
CA GLN A 56 39.33 -27.07 -47.13
C GLN A 56 38.28 -26.01 -46.76
N TYR A 57 37.51 -25.54 -47.74
CA TYR A 57 36.44 -24.58 -47.52
C TYR A 57 35.35 -25.14 -46.58
N LEU A 58 34.92 -26.39 -46.80
CA LEU A 58 33.94 -27.06 -45.93
C LEU A 58 34.47 -27.27 -44.51
N ASP A 59 35.76 -27.61 -44.35
CA ASP A 59 36.38 -27.78 -43.03
C ASP A 59 36.50 -26.44 -42.30
N GLU A 60 36.86 -25.35 -43.00
CA GLU A 60 36.85 -24.01 -42.43
C GLU A 60 35.45 -23.54 -42.02
N GLU A 61 34.44 -23.81 -42.84
CA GLU A 61 33.06 -23.41 -42.56
C GLU A 61 32.47 -24.23 -41.41
N ARG A 62 32.80 -25.52 -41.32
CA ARG A 62 32.51 -26.36 -40.14
C ARG A 62 33.16 -25.80 -38.88
N LYS A 63 34.45 -25.48 -38.90
CA LYS A 63 35.16 -24.88 -37.75
C LYS A 63 34.58 -23.52 -37.35
N LYS A 64 34.15 -22.70 -38.31
CA LYS A 64 33.47 -21.42 -38.05
C LYS A 64 32.08 -21.65 -37.44
N GLY A 65 31.32 -22.62 -37.94
CA GLY A 65 30.03 -23.03 -37.39
C GLY A 65 30.14 -23.57 -35.97
N GLU A 66 31.09 -24.45 -35.70
CA GLU A 66 31.37 -24.98 -34.36
C GLU A 66 31.77 -23.90 -33.36
N LYS A 67 32.64 -22.96 -33.76
CA LYS A 67 33.01 -21.82 -32.91
C LYS A 67 31.80 -20.94 -32.59
N ARG A 68 30.98 -20.61 -33.60
CA ARG A 68 29.74 -19.84 -33.40
C ARG A 68 28.77 -20.55 -32.48
N LEU A 69 28.49 -21.83 -32.69
CA LEU A 69 27.62 -22.62 -31.81
C LEU A 69 28.14 -22.67 -30.37
N LYS A 70 29.46 -22.73 -30.18
CA LYS A 70 30.08 -22.72 -28.86
C LYS A 70 30.00 -21.35 -28.19
N ASP A 71 30.17 -20.27 -28.94
CA ASP A 71 30.09 -18.91 -28.44
C ASP A 71 28.63 -18.52 -28.15
N GLU A 72 27.71 -18.79 -29.08
CA GLU A 72 26.25 -18.60 -28.90
C GLU A 72 25.72 -19.48 -27.77
N GLY A 73 26.17 -20.74 -27.67
CA GLY A 73 25.81 -21.64 -26.56
C GLY A 73 26.32 -21.15 -25.21
N ARG A 74 27.53 -20.57 -25.14
CA ARG A 74 28.08 -19.94 -23.92
C ARG A 74 27.33 -18.68 -23.53
N GLU A 75 26.97 -17.82 -24.48
CA GLU A 75 26.17 -16.63 -24.22
C GLU A 75 24.75 -16.99 -23.76
N THR A 76 24.13 -18.00 -24.38
CA THR A 76 22.83 -18.53 -23.96
C THR A 76 22.87 -19.12 -22.55
N GLN A 77 23.90 -19.91 -22.23
CA GLN A 77 24.09 -20.46 -20.88
C GLN A 77 24.31 -19.38 -19.84
N LYS A 78 25.05 -18.31 -20.16
CA LYS A 78 25.20 -17.15 -19.26
C LYS A 78 23.88 -16.43 -19.07
N GLU A 79 23.12 -16.17 -20.14
CA GLU A 79 21.81 -15.53 -20.03
C GLU A 79 20.81 -16.36 -19.23
N GLU A 80 20.74 -17.67 -19.47
CA GLU A 80 19.88 -18.57 -18.70
C GLU A 80 20.34 -18.69 -17.25
N ALA A 81 21.64 -18.80 -16.99
CA ALA A 81 22.16 -18.80 -15.63
C ALA A 81 21.88 -17.47 -14.90
N LEU A 82 21.95 -16.33 -15.59
CA LEU A 82 21.56 -15.02 -15.06
C LEU A 82 20.05 -14.91 -14.83
N LYS A 83 19.22 -15.47 -15.73
CA LYS A 83 17.75 -15.50 -15.57
C LYS A 83 17.32 -16.44 -14.45
N MET A 84 17.88 -17.64 -14.37
CA MET A 84 17.61 -18.62 -13.31
C MET A 84 18.16 -18.14 -11.96
N GLY A 85 19.36 -17.59 -11.94
CA GLY A 85 19.95 -16.96 -10.75
C GLY A 85 19.16 -15.72 -10.30
N GLY A 86 18.72 -14.89 -11.25
CA GLY A 86 17.88 -13.72 -11.01
C GLY A 86 16.50 -14.09 -10.46
N ALA A 87 15.85 -15.12 -11.02
CA ALA A 87 14.55 -15.60 -10.55
C ALA A 87 14.64 -16.26 -9.16
N ALA A 88 15.69 -17.04 -8.90
CA ALA A 88 15.92 -17.64 -7.58
C ALA A 88 16.21 -16.57 -6.52
N LEU A 89 17.07 -15.60 -6.84
CA LEU A 89 17.35 -14.45 -5.97
C LEU A 89 16.08 -13.62 -5.73
N GLN A 90 15.29 -13.37 -6.78
CA GLN A 90 14.01 -12.68 -6.67
C GLN A 90 13.04 -13.41 -5.74
N ALA A 91 12.95 -14.74 -5.84
CA ALA A 91 12.08 -15.54 -4.97
C ALA A 91 12.52 -15.46 -3.50
N VAL A 92 13.82 -15.56 -3.23
CA VAL A 92 14.39 -15.40 -1.88
C VAL A 92 14.10 -14.00 -1.33
N LEU A 93 14.31 -12.95 -2.14
CA LEU A 93 14.02 -11.56 -1.74
C LEU A 93 12.53 -11.35 -1.47
N MET A 94 11.65 -11.94 -2.27
CA MET A 94 10.19 -11.89 -2.05
C MET A 94 9.77 -12.60 -0.78
N GLN A 95 10.37 -13.76 -0.48
CA GLN A 95 10.12 -14.45 0.77
C GLN A 95 10.55 -13.60 1.97
N LEU A 96 11.77 -13.05 1.93
CA LEU A 96 12.28 -12.17 2.99
C LEU A 96 11.44 -10.91 3.16
N LEU A 97 10.97 -10.32 2.06
CA LEU A 97 10.05 -9.20 2.10
C LEU A 97 8.73 -9.61 2.77
N ALA A 98 8.14 -10.73 2.37
CA ALA A 98 6.89 -11.22 2.97
C ALA A 98 7.05 -11.51 4.48
N GLU A 99 8.18 -12.07 4.91
CA GLU A 99 8.52 -12.27 6.32
C GLU A 99 8.63 -10.94 7.07
N PHE A 100 9.34 -9.96 6.51
CA PHE A 100 9.45 -8.62 7.09
C PHE A 100 8.10 -7.95 7.27
N MET A 101 7.25 -8.02 6.24
CA MET A 101 5.90 -7.46 6.25
C MET A 101 5.06 -8.11 7.35
N LYS A 102 5.08 -9.45 7.44
CA LYS A 102 4.39 -10.21 8.49
C LYS A 102 4.89 -9.82 9.88
N GLU A 103 6.19 -9.67 10.05
CA GLU A 103 6.77 -9.33 11.34
C GLU A 103 6.42 -7.90 11.76
N ILE A 104 6.50 -6.94 10.85
CA ILE A 104 6.05 -5.56 11.12
C ILE A 104 4.58 -5.56 11.53
N ILE A 105 3.71 -6.22 10.77
CA ILE A 105 2.28 -6.31 11.08
C ILE A 105 2.09 -6.94 12.46
N GLY A 106 2.77 -8.04 12.76
CA GLY A 106 2.70 -8.72 14.06
C GLY A 106 3.13 -7.82 15.22
N LYS A 107 4.28 -7.14 15.11
CA LYS A 107 4.79 -6.22 16.14
C LYS A 107 3.84 -5.03 16.33
N LEU A 108 3.21 -4.55 15.27
CA LEU A 108 2.22 -3.48 15.35
C LEU A 108 0.92 -3.93 15.99
N VAL A 109 0.41 -5.12 15.68
CA VAL A 109 -0.78 -5.68 16.34
C VAL A 109 -0.54 -5.79 17.84
N ILE A 110 0.65 -6.27 18.24
CA ILE A 110 1.05 -6.33 19.65
C ILE A 110 1.12 -4.91 20.24
N TRP A 111 1.73 -3.96 19.54
CA TRP A 111 1.83 -2.57 19.98
C TRP A 111 0.45 -1.92 20.14
N PHE A 112 -0.49 -2.14 19.21
CA PHE A 112 -1.86 -1.65 19.29
C PHE A 112 -2.64 -2.23 20.47
N LYS A 113 -2.30 -3.44 20.91
CA LYS A 113 -2.88 -4.08 22.10
C LYS A 113 -2.19 -3.65 23.41
N SER A 114 -1.01 -3.03 23.33
CA SER A 114 -0.22 -2.64 24.51
C SER A 114 -0.83 -1.44 25.24
N ALA A 115 -0.57 -1.30 26.54
CA ALA A 115 -1.05 -0.15 27.33
C ALA A 115 -0.31 1.15 26.99
N GLN A 116 0.98 1.07 26.62
CA GLN A 116 1.84 2.22 26.31
C GLN A 116 1.95 2.41 24.79
N LYS A 117 1.05 3.21 24.23
CA LYS A 117 1.00 3.52 22.79
C LYS A 117 1.57 4.90 22.52
N ASN A 118 2.89 5.00 22.39
CA ASN A 118 3.58 6.25 22.09
C ASN A 118 4.60 6.08 20.96
N LEU A 119 5.16 7.19 20.47
CA LEU A 119 6.12 7.16 19.36
C LEU A 119 7.34 6.28 19.66
N GLU A 120 7.87 6.32 20.89
CA GLU A 120 9.08 5.57 21.24
C GLU A 120 8.86 4.07 21.18
N THR A 121 7.76 3.60 21.75
CA THR A 121 7.36 2.19 21.70
C THR A 121 7.05 1.72 20.27
N LEU A 122 6.46 2.58 19.43
CA LEU A 122 6.26 2.32 18.01
C LEU A 122 7.59 2.18 17.25
N LEU A 123 8.50 3.13 17.46
CA LEU A 123 9.84 3.10 16.87
C LEU A 123 10.63 1.88 17.35
N GLY A 124 10.45 1.46 18.60
CA GLY A 124 11.01 0.22 19.15
C GLY A 124 10.52 -1.03 18.44
N SER A 125 9.21 -1.15 18.19
CA SER A 125 8.61 -2.25 17.42
C SER A 125 9.17 -2.33 15.99
N ILE A 126 9.30 -1.19 15.33
CA ILE A 126 9.83 -1.08 13.96
C ILE A 126 11.32 -1.40 13.92
N LYS A 127 12.10 -0.86 14.88
CA LYS A 127 13.53 -1.19 15.03
C LYS A 127 13.73 -2.70 15.17
N SER A 128 12.89 -3.33 15.98
CA SER A 128 12.95 -4.76 16.25
C SER A 128 12.64 -5.58 14.99
N ALA A 129 11.60 -5.21 14.23
CA ALA A 129 11.28 -5.88 12.97
C ALA A 129 12.37 -5.71 11.90
N ILE A 130 12.99 -4.52 11.80
CA ILE A 130 14.15 -4.29 10.92
C ILE A 130 15.33 -5.18 11.34
N GLY A 131 15.59 -5.29 12.65
CA GLY A 131 16.64 -6.17 13.18
C GLY A 131 16.46 -7.63 12.77
N SER A 132 15.24 -8.15 12.87
CA SER A 132 14.91 -9.51 12.43
C SER A 132 15.04 -9.70 10.92
N PHE A 133 14.56 -8.73 10.13
CA PHE A 133 14.72 -8.79 8.67
C PHE A 133 16.19 -8.82 8.25
N VAL A 134 17.04 -7.97 8.84
CA VAL A 134 18.48 -7.99 8.55
C VAL A 134 19.11 -9.33 8.96
N SER A 135 18.68 -9.91 10.09
CA SER A 135 19.10 -11.24 10.51
C SER A 135 18.71 -12.33 9.50
N ASN A 136 17.49 -12.26 8.94
CA ASN A 136 17.03 -13.21 7.92
C ASN A 136 17.71 -12.97 6.56
N LEU A 137 17.99 -11.72 6.19
CA LEU A 137 18.75 -11.37 4.99
C LEU A 137 20.17 -11.94 5.07
N LYS A 138 20.82 -11.86 6.24
CA LYS A 138 22.11 -12.50 6.51
C LYS A 138 22.09 -14.01 6.29
N LYS A 139 21.00 -14.69 6.67
CA LYS A 139 20.89 -16.15 6.55
C LYS A 139 20.66 -16.61 5.11
N HIS A 140 19.94 -15.85 4.29
CA HIS A 140 19.42 -16.33 3.01
C HIS A 140 20.04 -15.68 1.76
N VAL A 141 20.70 -14.51 1.87
CA VAL A 141 21.19 -13.77 0.69
C VAL A 141 22.68 -13.45 0.75
N LEU A 142 23.22 -13.09 1.91
CA LEU A 142 24.60 -12.62 2.02
C LEU A 142 25.38 -13.44 3.05
N ASN A 143 26.32 -14.28 2.59
CA ASN A 143 27.40 -14.85 3.41
C ASN A 143 28.44 -13.77 3.83
N ALA A 144 27.97 -12.56 4.20
CA ALA A 144 28.80 -11.40 4.49
C ALA A 144 29.03 -11.21 6.00
N GLY A 145 30.21 -10.73 6.38
CA GLY A 145 30.60 -10.50 7.77
C GLY A 145 29.72 -9.49 8.52
N ASN A 146 29.69 -9.58 9.85
CA ASN A 146 28.81 -8.81 10.75
C ASN A 146 28.84 -7.28 10.53
N THR A 147 29.97 -6.72 10.07
CA THR A 147 30.15 -5.28 9.84
C THR A 147 29.31 -4.74 8.68
N LEU A 148 29.14 -5.49 7.59
CA LEU A 148 28.27 -5.09 6.48
C LEU A 148 26.78 -5.10 6.89
N MET A 149 26.40 -6.02 7.78
CA MET A 149 25.01 -6.16 8.25
C MET A 149 24.56 -5.02 9.16
N ALA A 150 25.43 -4.54 10.05
CA ALA A 150 25.13 -3.37 10.88
C ALA A 150 24.93 -2.10 10.03
N THR A 151 25.73 -1.95 8.97
CA THR A 151 25.61 -0.85 8.00
C THR A 151 24.29 -0.93 7.24
N VAL A 152 23.90 -2.12 6.77
CA VAL A 152 22.59 -2.36 6.12
C VAL A 152 21.44 -2.05 7.08
N ALA A 153 21.49 -2.53 8.32
CA ALA A 153 20.47 -2.24 9.34
C ALA A 153 20.30 -0.73 9.59
N THR A 154 21.43 -0.02 9.73
CA THR A 154 21.42 1.42 9.99
C THR A 154 20.90 2.21 8.80
N ALA A 155 21.30 1.83 7.59
CA ALA A 155 20.85 2.45 6.36
C ALA A 155 19.36 2.23 6.07
N ILE A 156 18.76 1.12 6.53
CA ILE A 156 17.30 0.89 6.50
C ILE A 156 16.62 1.70 7.61
N TYR A 157 17.14 1.63 8.84
CA TYR A 157 16.51 2.21 10.02
C TYR A 157 16.41 3.74 9.97
N GLY A 158 17.47 4.43 9.53
CA GLY A 158 17.55 5.88 9.51
C GLY A 158 16.42 6.56 8.72
N PRO A 159 16.28 6.27 7.41
CA PRO A 159 15.22 6.84 6.58
C PRO A 159 13.81 6.56 7.11
N ILE A 160 13.53 5.32 7.55
CA ILE A 160 12.24 4.91 8.08
C ILE A 160 11.90 5.70 9.34
N VAL A 161 12.80 5.74 10.33
CA VAL A 161 12.57 6.48 11.58
C VAL A 161 12.48 7.98 11.33
N GLY A 162 13.29 8.52 10.42
CA GLY A 162 13.23 9.92 10.01
C GLY A 162 11.86 10.28 9.44
N ALA A 163 11.32 9.45 8.54
CA ALA A 163 9.98 9.62 7.98
C ALA A 163 8.91 9.58 9.08
N ILE A 164 8.90 8.56 9.94
CA ILE A 164 7.92 8.43 11.04
C ILE A 164 7.96 9.64 11.97
N LYS A 165 9.16 10.09 12.37
CA LYS A 165 9.31 11.25 13.25
C LYS A 165 8.77 12.51 12.59
N LYS A 166 9.02 12.74 11.30
CA LYS A 166 8.46 13.87 10.55
C LYS A 166 6.93 13.85 10.57
N VAL A 167 6.32 12.68 10.35
CA VAL A 167 4.85 12.56 10.44
C VAL A 167 4.35 12.80 11.84
N TRP A 168 5.03 12.28 12.86
CA TRP A 168 4.63 12.51 14.23
C TRP A 168 4.72 13.99 14.64
N ILE A 169 5.74 14.70 14.15
CA ILE A 169 5.86 16.15 14.33
C ILE A 169 4.74 16.87 13.56
N MET A 170 4.48 16.48 12.31
CA MET A 170 3.38 17.03 11.51
C MET A 170 2.04 16.81 12.20
N LEU A 171 1.78 15.61 12.74
CA LEU A 171 0.59 15.31 13.54
C LEU A 171 0.51 16.17 14.79
N LYS A 172 1.61 16.33 15.53
CA LYS A 172 1.66 17.21 16.69
C LYS A 172 1.40 18.67 16.31
N GLN A 173 1.81 19.10 15.12
CA GLN A 173 1.52 20.44 14.60
C GLN A 173 0.06 20.56 14.16
N SER A 174 -0.47 19.56 13.43
CA SER A 174 -1.89 19.42 13.08
C SER A 174 -2.77 19.21 14.31
N TRP A 175 -2.20 18.91 15.48
CA TRP A 175 -2.91 18.97 16.76
C TRP A 175 -3.44 20.37 17.06
N LYS A 176 -2.78 21.41 16.55
CA LYS A 176 -3.32 22.77 16.58
C LYS A 176 -4.60 22.84 15.76
N SER A 177 -4.63 22.32 14.53
CA SER A 177 -5.85 22.24 13.71
C SER A 177 -6.93 21.34 14.32
N LEU A 178 -6.56 20.24 14.98
CA LEU A 178 -7.49 19.40 15.75
C LEU A 178 -8.04 20.14 16.97
N LYS A 179 -7.20 20.94 17.64
CA LYS A 179 -7.63 21.82 18.73
C LYS A 179 -8.56 22.91 18.20
N ASP A 180 -8.26 23.51 17.06
CA ASP A 180 -9.11 24.49 16.39
C ASP A 180 -10.45 23.87 15.98
N ALA A 181 -10.46 22.60 15.54
CA ALA A 181 -11.70 21.85 15.28
C ALA A 181 -12.50 21.58 16.57
N VAL A 182 -11.82 21.26 17.68
CA VAL A 182 -12.47 21.10 19.00
C VAL A 182 -13.00 22.44 19.53
N ASP A 183 -12.24 23.51 19.38
CA ASP A 183 -12.62 24.87 19.79
C ASP A 183 -13.78 25.37 18.92
N TYR A 184 -13.78 25.05 17.63
CA TYR A 184 -14.89 25.27 16.71
C TYR A 184 -16.18 24.55 17.18
N ILE A 185 -16.09 23.28 17.59
CA ILE A 185 -17.24 22.53 18.15
C ILE A 185 -17.75 23.16 19.45
N LYS A 186 -16.84 23.71 20.27
CA LYS A 186 -17.14 24.29 21.59
C LYS A 186 -17.62 25.74 21.52
N ASN A 187 -17.38 26.44 20.42
CA ASN A 187 -17.76 27.82 20.27
C ASN A 187 -19.29 27.99 20.43
N PRO A 188 -19.77 28.87 21.34
CA PRO A 188 -21.19 29.15 21.52
C PRO A 188 -21.93 29.51 20.21
N ASP A 189 -21.26 30.18 19.27
CA ASP A 189 -21.85 30.58 17.98
C ASP A 189 -22.20 29.37 17.09
N ASN A 190 -21.52 28.24 17.30
CA ASN A 190 -21.74 27.00 16.57
C ASN A 190 -22.71 26.04 17.30
N LYS A 191 -23.27 26.43 18.46
CA LYS A 191 -24.15 25.55 19.26
C LYS A 191 -25.43 25.15 18.52
N ASN A 192 -25.94 26.02 17.65
CA ASN A 192 -27.22 25.81 16.96
C ASN A 192 -27.07 25.15 15.59
N LYS A 193 -25.85 24.85 15.15
CA LYS A 193 -25.63 24.19 13.86
C LYS A 193 -26.10 22.73 13.92
N PRO A 194 -26.74 22.22 12.86
CA PRO A 194 -27.04 20.80 12.74
C PRO A 194 -25.78 19.96 12.93
N PHE A 195 -25.89 18.89 13.70
CA PHE A 195 -24.77 18.02 14.07
C PHE A 195 -23.97 17.53 12.86
N GLY A 196 -24.63 17.20 11.75
CA GLY A 196 -23.98 16.80 10.50
C GLY A 196 -23.11 17.89 9.87
N ILE A 197 -23.51 19.16 9.96
CA ILE A 197 -22.73 20.31 9.46
C ILE A 197 -21.48 20.51 10.33
N LEU A 198 -21.63 20.34 11.65
CA LEU A 198 -20.52 20.42 12.59
C LEU A 198 -19.45 19.37 12.31
N ILE A 199 -19.87 18.11 12.10
CA ILE A 199 -18.98 17.00 11.72
C ILE A 199 -18.33 17.26 10.36
N LEU A 200 -19.07 17.80 9.39
CA LEU A 200 -18.52 18.12 8.07
C LEU A 200 -17.40 19.16 8.16
N GLU A 201 -17.58 20.23 8.94
CA GLU A 201 -16.57 21.28 9.11
C GLU A 201 -15.35 20.78 9.88
N VAL A 202 -15.54 19.95 10.91
CA VAL A 202 -14.45 19.25 11.61
C VAL A 202 -13.71 18.33 10.66
N GLY A 203 -14.43 17.56 9.86
CA GLY A 203 -13.89 16.70 8.82
C GLY A 203 -13.02 17.48 7.85
N LYS A 204 -13.49 18.64 7.35
CA LYS A 204 -12.72 19.55 6.49
C LYS A 204 -11.42 20.01 7.14
N ILE A 205 -11.47 20.47 8.40
CA ILE A 205 -10.29 20.93 9.15
C ILE A 205 -9.27 19.79 9.31
N VAL A 206 -9.74 18.58 9.62
CA VAL A 206 -8.87 17.41 9.76
C VAL A 206 -8.30 16.97 8.41
N THR A 207 -9.10 16.89 7.35
CA THR A 207 -8.60 16.55 6.01
C THR A 207 -7.68 17.61 5.43
N ALA A 208 -7.87 18.90 5.74
CA ALA A 208 -6.98 19.98 5.33
C ALA A 208 -5.66 19.95 6.14
N GLY A 209 -5.73 19.68 7.44
CA GLY A 209 -4.57 19.55 8.32
C GLY A 209 -3.78 18.24 8.17
N LEU A 210 -4.41 17.21 7.59
CA LEU A 210 -3.80 15.90 7.27
C LEU A 210 -3.55 15.71 5.77
N ALA A 211 -3.81 16.72 4.93
CA ALA A 211 -3.91 16.58 3.48
C ALA A 211 -2.80 15.70 2.89
N ALA A 212 -3.26 14.76 2.05
CA ALA A 212 -2.73 13.43 1.72
C ALA A 212 -1.33 13.33 1.07
N ALA A 213 -0.54 14.40 1.04
CA ALA A 213 0.84 14.34 0.56
C ALA A 213 1.75 13.44 1.42
N GLY A 214 1.32 13.12 2.65
CA GLY A 214 2.08 12.29 3.60
C GLY A 214 2.48 10.93 3.03
N ALA A 215 1.55 10.02 2.76
CA ALA A 215 1.89 8.62 2.44
C ALA A 215 2.83 8.48 1.23
N ILE A 216 2.58 9.26 0.16
CA ILE A 216 3.37 9.23 -1.08
C ILE A 216 4.74 9.87 -0.84
N ALA A 217 4.81 11.06 -0.25
CA ALA A 217 6.10 11.71 0.03
C ALA A 217 6.95 10.94 1.05
N LEU A 218 6.30 10.25 2.00
CA LEU A 218 6.95 9.38 2.97
C LEU A 218 7.49 8.12 2.31
N GLY A 219 6.67 7.48 1.47
CA GLY A 219 7.08 6.32 0.70
C GLY A 219 8.29 6.63 -0.17
N GLU A 220 8.28 7.77 -0.87
CA GLU A 220 9.42 8.25 -1.65
C GLU A 220 10.67 8.56 -0.80
N THR A 221 10.49 9.16 0.38
CA THR A 221 11.62 9.46 1.28
C THR A 221 12.29 8.18 1.78
N ILE A 222 11.47 7.18 2.10
CA ILE A 222 11.93 5.85 2.51
C ILE A 222 12.59 5.15 1.33
N GLU A 223 11.95 5.13 0.16
CA GLU A 223 12.48 4.52 -1.06
C GLU A 223 13.85 5.12 -1.43
N LYS A 224 13.98 6.45 -1.50
CA LYS A 224 15.25 7.13 -1.79
C LYS A 224 16.33 6.77 -0.78
N GLY A 225 15.97 6.64 0.50
CA GLY A 225 16.88 6.19 1.54
C GLY A 225 17.32 4.73 1.38
N LEU A 226 16.41 3.84 0.97
CA LEU A 226 16.68 2.43 0.77
C LEU A 226 17.44 2.15 -0.54
N LEU A 227 17.20 2.91 -1.61
CA LEU A 227 17.92 2.79 -2.88
C LEU A 227 19.43 3.06 -2.73
N ALA A 228 19.84 3.83 -1.72
CA ALA A 228 21.24 4.05 -1.39
C ALA A 228 21.95 2.77 -0.88
N ILE A 229 21.21 1.69 -0.58
CA ILE A 229 21.73 0.43 -0.07
C ILE A 229 21.94 -0.56 -1.22
N PRO A 230 23.16 -1.12 -1.38
CA PRO A 230 23.42 -2.17 -2.36
C PRO A 230 22.44 -3.35 -2.19
N GLY A 231 21.80 -3.77 -3.28
CA GLY A 231 20.81 -4.87 -3.30
C GLY A 231 19.34 -4.43 -3.22
N PHE A 232 19.03 -3.21 -2.75
CA PHE A 232 17.65 -2.72 -2.66
C PHE A 232 17.14 -2.08 -3.97
N ALA A 233 18.05 -1.77 -4.88
CA ALA A 233 17.74 -1.35 -6.25
C ALA A 233 17.34 -2.52 -7.16
N PHE A 234 17.34 -3.77 -6.66
CA PHE A 234 16.90 -4.93 -7.42
C PHE A 234 15.45 -4.74 -7.88
N VAL A 235 15.25 -4.76 -9.20
CA VAL A 235 13.95 -4.52 -9.83
C VAL A 235 13.18 -5.82 -9.89
N ILE A 236 11.97 -5.78 -9.33
CA ILE A 236 10.97 -6.81 -9.48
C ILE A 236 10.05 -6.41 -10.63
N PRO A 237 9.87 -7.27 -11.65
CA PRO A 237 8.94 -7.00 -12.75
C PRO A 237 7.56 -6.58 -12.24
N MET A 238 6.99 -5.53 -12.84
CA MET A 238 5.69 -4.92 -12.51
C MET A 238 5.55 -4.24 -11.13
N LEU A 239 6.43 -4.52 -10.17
CA LEU A 239 6.30 -4.06 -8.78
C LEU A 239 7.33 -3.01 -8.37
N GLY A 240 8.30 -2.71 -9.23
CA GLY A 240 9.35 -1.72 -8.96
C GLY A 240 10.53 -2.32 -8.21
N SER A 241 11.34 -1.48 -7.56
CA SER A 241 12.47 -1.92 -6.75
C SER A 241 12.03 -2.48 -5.39
N LEU A 242 12.87 -3.29 -4.74
CA LEU A 242 12.65 -3.69 -3.35
C LEU A 242 12.49 -2.47 -2.42
N ALA A 243 13.25 -1.41 -2.66
CA ALA A 243 13.12 -0.13 -1.97
C ALA A 243 11.73 0.50 -2.15
N SER A 244 11.18 0.47 -3.37
CA SER A 244 9.85 1.04 -3.66
C SER A 244 8.73 0.28 -2.98
N LEU A 245 8.79 -1.06 -2.93
CA LEU A 245 7.81 -1.89 -2.23
C LEU A 245 7.82 -1.65 -0.72
N ILE A 246 9.01 -1.59 -0.12
CA ILE A 246 9.16 -1.29 1.31
C ILE A 246 8.75 0.15 1.60
N GLY A 247 9.12 1.10 0.74
CA GLY A 247 8.71 2.50 0.82
C GLY A 247 7.20 2.65 0.79
N LEU A 248 6.53 2.03 -0.18
CA LEU A 248 5.07 2.06 -0.32
C LEU A 248 4.38 1.42 0.89
N PHE A 249 4.83 0.24 1.31
CA PHE A 249 4.24 -0.43 2.47
C PHE A 249 4.40 0.39 3.74
N LEU A 250 5.63 0.83 4.07
CA LEU A 250 5.89 1.59 5.29
C LEU A 250 5.22 2.96 5.23
N GLY A 251 5.24 3.64 4.09
CA GLY A 251 4.53 4.89 3.88
C GLY A 251 3.03 4.74 4.13
N GLY A 252 2.41 3.71 3.54
CA GLY A 252 0.99 3.38 3.74
C GLY A 252 0.68 2.98 5.18
N LEU A 253 1.54 2.19 5.82
CA LEU A 253 1.38 1.76 7.19
C LEU A 253 1.44 2.94 8.17
N ILE A 254 2.45 3.80 8.01
CA ILE A 254 2.61 4.99 8.84
C ILE A 254 1.41 5.90 8.67
N ALA A 255 0.99 6.15 7.42
CA ALA A 255 -0.21 6.91 7.12
C ALA A 255 -1.47 6.28 7.73
N GLY A 256 -1.59 4.95 7.73
CA GLY A 256 -2.70 4.22 8.32
C GLY A 256 -2.77 4.35 9.85
N VAL A 257 -1.64 4.20 10.54
CA VAL A 257 -1.53 4.41 12.01
C VAL A 257 -1.93 5.86 12.34
N VAL A 258 -1.43 6.80 11.56
CA VAL A 258 -1.67 8.24 11.72
C VAL A 258 -3.15 8.58 11.48
N GLY A 259 -3.75 8.06 10.41
CA GLY A 259 -5.16 8.22 10.10
C GLY A 259 -6.05 7.65 11.21
N ALA A 260 -5.73 6.47 11.72
CA ALA A 260 -6.47 5.84 12.82
C ALA A 260 -6.40 6.67 14.12
N ILE A 261 -5.25 7.26 14.44
CA ILE A 261 -5.11 8.18 15.58
C ILE A 261 -6.01 9.41 15.39
N ALA A 262 -5.99 10.02 14.20
CA ALA A 262 -6.82 11.18 13.90
C ALA A 262 -8.32 10.86 14.01
N ILE A 263 -8.77 9.74 13.44
CA ILE A 263 -10.17 9.28 13.54
C ILE A 263 -10.58 9.10 15.00
N ASN A 264 -9.79 8.42 15.82
CA ASN A 264 -10.10 8.20 17.24
C ASN A 264 -10.23 9.52 18.03
N LEU A 265 -9.44 10.55 17.69
CA LEU A 265 -9.56 11.86 18.31
C LEU A 265 -10.85 12.58 17.90
N ILE A 266 -11.21 12.50 16.62
CA ILE A 266 -12.49 13.01 16.11
C ILE A 266 -13.64 12.30 16.82
N ASP A 267 -13.64 10.97 16.85
CA ASP A 267 -14.70 10.17 17.48
C ASP A 267 -14.92 10.55 18.95
N LYS A 268 -13.83 10.74 19.72
CA LYS A 268 -13.93 11.18 21.12
C LYS A 268 -14.49 12.59 21.26
N ALA A 269 -14.11 13.52 20.39
CA ALA A 269 -14.65 14.87 20.40
C ALA A 269 -16.15 14.88 20.06
N VAL A 270 -16.53 14.11 19.05
CA VAL A 270 -17.91 13.93 18.59
C VAL A 270 -18.78 13.28 19.67
N ALA A 271 -18.31 12.19 20.29
CA ALA A 271 -19.02 11.49 21.36
C ALA A 271 -19.29 12.42 22.56
N LYS A 272 -18.30 13.19 23.01
CA LYS A 272 -18.48 14.18 24.09
C LYS A 272 -19.55 15.23 23.75
N ARG A 273 -19.63 15.64 22.48
CA ARG A 273 -20.63 16.61 22.04
C ARG A 273 -22.03 16.01 22.04
N GLN A 274 -22.18 14.77 21.55
CA GLN A 274 -23.46 14.07 21.59
C GLN A 274 -23.97 13.88 23.02
N THR A 275 -23.09 13.47 23.95
CA THR A 275 -23.48 13.32 25.36
C THR A 275 -23.93 14.65 25.97
N ALA A 276 -23.25 15.76 25.65
CA ALA A 276 -23.65 17.08 26.14
C ALA A 276 -25.03 17.51 25.61
N LEU A 277 -25.28 17.30 24.30
CA LEU A 277 -26.58 17.61 23.68
C LEU A 277 -27.71 16.73 24.24
N ALA A 278 -27.43 15.45 24.54
CA ALA A 278 -28.40 14.54 25.14
C ALA A 278 -28.81 15.02 26.54
N VAL A 279 -27.83 15.35 27.39
CA VAL A 279 -28.09 15.89 28.74
C VAL A 279 -28.85 17.21 28.68
N GLU A 280 -28.48 18.13 27.78
CA GLU A 280 -29.18 19.41 27.60
C GLU A 280 -30.66 19.20 27.22
N LYS A 281 -30.92 18.25 26.30
CA LYS A 281 -32.29 17.92 25.87
C LYS A 281 -33.10 17.29 27.01
N GLU A 282 -32.47 16.43 27.81
CA GLU A 282 -33.09 15.81 28.97
C GLU A 282 -33.46 16.85 30.04
N VAL A 283 -32.54 17.75 30.39
CA VAL A 283 -32.78 18.84 31.35
C VAL A 283 -33.91 19.76 30.86
N LYS A 284 -33.88 20.17 29.58
CA LYS A 284 -34.94 21.00 29.01
C LYS A 284 -36.30 20.32 29.10
N LYS A 285 -36.36 19.01 28.78
CA LYS A 285 -37.61 18.24 28.88
C LYS A 285 -38.07 18.08 30.33
N GLY A 286 -37.14 17.87 31.27
CA GLY A 286 -37.41 17.84 32.71
C GLY A 286 -38.02 19.15 33.20
N ASN A 287 -37.46 20.29 32.80
CA ASN A 287 -37.99 21.61 33.14
C ASN A 287 -39.40 21.83 32.56
N GLU A 288 -39.65 21.43 31.31
CA GLU A 288 -41.00 21.49 30.72
C GLU A 288 -42.02 20.64 31.49
N ILE A 289 -41.60 19.49 32.03
CA ILE A 289 -42.45 18.62 32.86
C ILE A 289 -42.73 19.30 34.21
N LEU A 290 -41.71 19.87 34.85
CA LEU A 290 -41.84 20.58 36.13
C LEU A 290 -42.80 21.77 36.02
N ASP A 291 -42.70 22.58 34.95
CA ASP A 291 -43.63 23.69 34.71
C ASP A 291 -45.08 23.23 34.56
N LYS A 292 -45.30 22.13 33.80
CA LYS A 292 -46.63 21.54 33.67
C LYS A 292 -47.16 20.98 34.99
N GLN A 293 -46.29 20.37 35.80
CA GLN A 293 -46.66 19.87 37.14
C GLN A 293 -47.03 21.02 38.07
N ASN A 294 -46.26 22.11 38.09
CA ASN A 294 -46.58 23.31 38.87
C ASN A 294 -47.93 23.91 38.47
N THR A 295 -48.20 23.98 37.16
CA THR A 295 -49.49 24.46 36.65
C THR A 295 -50.64 23.54 37.10
N LEU A 296 -50.46 22.22 37.02
CA LEU A 296 -51.46 21.25 37.50
C LEU A 296 -51.68 21.34 39.01
N LEU A 297 -50.63 21.54 39.81
CA LEU A 297 -50.76 21.74 41.26
C LEU A 297 -51.58 22.99 41.57
N PHE A 298 -51.28 24.11 40.92
CA PHE A 298 -52.05 25.35 41.07
C PHE A 298 -53.53 25.17 40.72
N VAL A 299 -53.82 24.54 39.58
CA VAL A 299 -55.21 24.26 39.17
C VAL A 299 -55.92 23.33 40.16
N ASN A 300 -55.25 22.29 40.64
CA ASN A 300 -55.82 21.38 41.64
C ASN A 300 -56.07 22.08 42.98
N GLU A 301 -55.19 22.97 43.43
CA GLU A 301 -55.37 23.78 44.64
C GLU A 301 -56.61 24.67 44.50
N ALA A 302 -56.75 25.37 43.36
CA ALA A 302 -57.91 26.23 43.08
C ALA A 302 -59.23 25.44 43.05
N ILE A 303 -59.26 24.29 42.35
CA ILE A 303 -60.43 23.40 42.32
C ILE A 303 -60.78 22.90 43.73
N LYS A 304 -59.78 22.55 44.53
CA LYS A 304 -59.97 22.09 45.92
C LYS A 304 -60.55 23.18 46.80
N GLU A 305 -60.09 24.42 46.68
CA GLU A 305 -60.66 25.57 47.39
C GLU A 305 -62.11 25.84 46.98
N GLU A 306 -62.41 25.77 45.69
CA GLU A 306 -63.77 25.92 45.16
C GLU A 306 -64.70 24.82 45.69
N ILE A 307 -64.31 23.55 45.64
CA ILE A 307 -65.08 22.42 46.19
C ILE A 307 -65.30 22.61 47.69
N LYS A 308 -64.28 23.06 48.43
CA LYS A 308 -64.40 23.31 49.87
C LYS A 308 -65.42 24.41 50.15
N LYS A 309 -65.38 25.52 49.40
CA LYS A 309 -66.33 26.63 49.52
C LYS A 309 -67.76 26.17 49.21
N ASN A 310 -67.97 25.52 48.06
CA ASN A 310 -69.28 25.01 47.65
C ASN A 310 -69.85 24.00 48.66
N SER A 311 -69.00 23.13 49.21
CA SER A 311 -69.41 22.16 50.24
C SER A 311 -69.81 22.86 51.55
N SER A 312 -69.04 23.87 51.99
CA SER A 312 -69.38 24.67 53.17
C SER A 312 -70.68 25.44 53.00
N GLU A 313 -70.90 26.07 51.83
CA GLU A 313 -72.14 26.78 51.50
C GLU A 313 -73.35 25.83 51.48
N THR A 314 -73.19 24.65 50.87
CA THR A 314 -74.22 23.61 50.83
C THR A 314 -74.57 23.12 52.23
N MET A 315 -73.58 22.85 53.07
CA MET A 315 -73.81 22.45 54.47
C MET A 315 -74.54 23.55 55.26
N LEU A 316 -74.14 24.81 55.11
CA LEU A 316 -74.79 25.95 55.76
C LEU A 316 -76.25 26.07 55.33
N SER A 317 -76.52 25.93 54.03
CA SER A 317 -77.88 25.95 53.48
C SER A 317 -78.74 24.83 54.06
N ARG A 318 -78.23 23.59 54.08
CA ARG A 318 -78.95 22.44 54.67
C ARG A 318 -79.18 22.60 56.18
N HIS A 319 -78.22 23.18 56.91
CA HIS A 319 -78.42 23.49 58.34
C HIS A 319 -79.52 24.53 58.56
N LYS A 320 -79.57 25.59 57.76
CA LYS A 320 -80.65 26.58 57.82
C LYS A 320 -82.00 25.95 57.51
N GLU A 321 -82.09 25.16 56.45
CA GLU A 321 -83.32 24.45 56.06
C GLU A 321 -83.78 23.49 57.16
N SER A 322 -82.86 22.71 57.74
CA SER A 322 -83.17 21.80 58.84
C SER A 322 -83.62 22.52 60.11
N ALA A 323 -83.03 23.69 60.42
CA ALA A 323 -83.47 24.53 61.53
C ALA A 323 -84.88 25.08 61.31
N ILE A 324 -85.23 25.47 60.09
CA ILE A 324 -86.59 25.88 59.72
C ILE A 324 -87.56 24.71 59.89
N LEU A 325 -87.23 23.53 59.36
CA LEU A 325 -88.06 22.33 59.49
C LEU A 325 -88.25 21.89 60.95
N MET A 326 -87.20 21.96 61.78
CA MET A 326 -87.32 21.69 63.22
C MET A 326 -88.24 22.69 63.90
N LYS A 327 -88.09 23.99 63.59
CA LYS A 327 -88.96 25.02 64.14
C LYS A 327 -90.42 24.78 63.74
N ASP A 328 -90.69 24.57 62.47
CA ASP A 328 -92.03 24.25 61.96
C ASP A 328 -92.62 22.99 62.62
N SER A 329 -91.79 21.97 62.86
CA SER A 329 -92.22 20.74 63.53
C SER A 329 -92.55 20.96 64.99
N VAL A 330 -91.74 21.75 65.70
CA VAL A 330 -91.99 22.15 67.10
C VAL A 330 -93.27 22.99 67.18
N ASP A 331 -93.40 24.00 66.32
CA ASP A 331 -94.57 24.89 66.29
C ASP A 331 -95.85 24.07 66.06
N ARG A 332 -95.84 23.06 65.17
CA ARG A 332 -96.98 22.14 64.95
C ARG A 332 -97.29 21.21 66.13
N ILE A 333 -96.33 20.88 66.98
CA ILE A 333 -96.55 20.02 68.16
C ILE A 333 -97.20 20.81 69.30
N PHE A 334 -96.89 22.10 69.42
CA PHE A 334 -97.35 22.96 70.51
C PHE A 334 -98.55 23.86 70.16
N SER A 335 -99.05 23.79 68.92
CA SER A 335 -100.30 24.41 68.46
C SER A 335 -101.47 23.44 68.50
#